data_AF-A0A2E8CHL7-F1
#
_entry.id   AF-A0A2E8CHL7-F1
#
_cell.length_a   1.000
_cell.length_b   1.000
_cell.length_c   1.000
_cell.angle_alpha   90.00
_cell.angle_beta   90.00
_cell.angle_gamma   90.00
#
_symmetry.space_group_name_H-M   'P 1'
#
loop_
_entity.id
_entity.type
_entity.pdbx_description
1 polymer ?
#
loop_
_entity_poly.entity_id
_entity_poly.type
_entity_poly.pdbx_seq_one_letter_code
_entity_poly.pdbx_strand_id
1 'polypeptide(L)'
;MNYTALTTNIQDICETTFTADVLAMFTQQAEEKIYNTVQIPALRRNVTGTISNSNKYLTMPSDFLWSYSLAVIDSSGVYTYLINKDVNFMREAYPNPTDKGLPKHYAYFDDDTFILGP
;
A
#
# COMPACT_ATOMS: atom_id res chain seq x y z
N MET A 1 1.45 8.77 28.80
CA MET A 1 2.83 9.28 28.92
C MET A 1 2.88 10.63 28.22
N ASN A 2 3.51 11.64 28.81
CA ASN A 2 3.70 12.96 28.18
C ASN A 2 5.13 13.10 27.65
N TYR A 3 5.42 14.14 26.86
CA TYR A 3 6.73 14.33 26.23
C TYR A 3 7.88 14.39 27.25
N THR A 4 7.69 15.09 28.37
CA THR A 4 8.69 15.17 29.43
C THR A 4 9.04 13.81 30.03
N ALA A 5 8.02 12.99 30.32
CA ALA A 5 8.25 11.63 30.81
C ALA A 5 8.93 10.73 29.76
N LEU A 6 8.60 10.92 28.47
CA LEU A 6 9.24 10.20 27.38
C LEU A 6 10.74 10.54 27.27
N THR A 7 11.10 11.83 27.32
CA THR A 7 12.50 12.25 27.22
C THR A 7 13.35 11.73 28.36
N THR A 8 12.82 11.74 29.59
CA THR A 8 13.49 11.14 30.76
C THR A 8 13.71 9.65 30.56
N ASN A 9 12.67 8.91 30.14
CA ASN A 9 12.80 7.47 29.90
C ASN A 9 13.83 7.14 28.81
N ILE A 10 13.92 7.92 27.73
CA ILE A 10 14.92 7.71 26.66
C ILE A 10 16.34 7.83 27.24
N GLN A 11 16.58 8.88 28.02
CA GLN A 11 17.90 9.12 28.62
C GLN A 11 18.26 8.05 29.65
N ASP A 12 17.30 7.62 30.47
CA ASP A 12 17.48 6.58 31.48
C ASP A 12 17.79 5.22 30.82
N ILE A 13 17.06 4.85 29.76
CA ILE A 13 17.27 3.59 29.02
C ILE A 13 18.63 3.58 28.30
N CYS A 14 19.02 4.70 27.71
CA CYS A 14 20.32 4.82 27.05
C CYS A 14 21.47 5.11 28.02
N GLU A 15 21.18 5.28 29.32
CA GLU A 15 22.12 5.71 30.35
C GLU A 15 22.96 6.93 29.91
N THR A 16 22.36 7.83 29.12
CA THR A 16 23.05 8.91 28.43
C THR A 16 22.22 10.18 28.43
N THR A 17 22.88 11.33 28.66
CA THR A 17 22.23 12.64 28.54
C THR A 17 22.33 13.17 27.12
N PHE A 18 21.19 13.52 26.53
CA PHE A 18 21.07 14.06 25.17
C PHE A 18 20.66 15.53 25.19
N THR A 19 20.93 16.24 24.10
CA THR A 19 20.38 17.58 23.89
C THR A 19 18.89 17.50 23.54
N ALA A 20 18.17 18.61 23.72
CA ALA A 20 16.75 18.69 23.35
C ALA A 20 16.52 18.36 21.86
N ASP A 21 17.42 18.78 20.97
CA ASP A 21 17.33 18.53 19.53
C ASP A 21 17.46 17.04 19.19
N VAL A 22 18.36 16.33 19.88
CA VAL A 22 18.53 14.87 19.67
C VAL A 22 17.31 14.10 20.17
N LEU A 23 16.72 14.51 21.30
CA LEU A 23 15.49 13.93 21.82
C LEU A 23 14.29 14.17 20.88
N ALA A 24 14.20 15.37 20.31
CA ALA A 24 13.20 15.69 19.30
C ALA A 24 13.39 14.83 18.04
N MET A 25 14.63 14.68 17.57
CA MET A 25 14.96 13.83 16.42
C MET A 25 14.57 12.37 16.66
N PHE A 26 14.88 11.78 17.83
CA PHE A 26 14.45 10.41 18.15
C PHE A 26 12.93 10.25 18.13
N THR A 27 12.22 11.24 18.67
CA THR A 27 10.75 11.24 18.70
C THR A 27 10.20 11.29 17.28
N GLN A 28 10.69 12.22 16.44
CA GLN A 28 10.28 12.35 15.05
C GLN A 28 10.54 11.07 14.24
N GLN A 29 11.75 10.50 14.33
CA GLN A 29 12.09 9.28 13.61
C GLN A 29 11.24 8.09 14.06
N ALA A 30 10.92 8.00 15.35
CA ALA A 30 10.02 6.98 15.87
C ALA A 30 8.60 7.16 15.33
N GLU A 31 8.08 8.40 15.30
CA GLU A 31 6.77 8.71 14.74
C GLU A 31 6.69 8.36 13.24
N GLU A 32 7.68 8.78 12.45
CA GLU A 32 7.77 8.44 11.01
C GLU A 32 7.84 6.93 10.79
N LYS A 33 8.63 6.21 11.61
CA LYS A 33 8.72 4.76 11.53
C LYS A 33 7.40 4.08 11.88
N ILE A 34 6.73 4.51 12.95
CA ILE A 34 5.42 3.98 13.36
C ILE A 34 4.39 4.27 12.28
N TYR A 35 4.36 5.49 11.73
CA TYR A 35 3.46 5.88 10.66
C TYR A 35 3.60 4.99 9.42
N ASN A 36 4.83 4.69 9.03
CA ASN A 36 5.11 3.83 7.88
C ASN A 36 4.88 2.33 8.16
N THR A 37 4.99 1.89 9.42
CA THR A 37 4.86 0.47 9.79
C THR A 37 3.42 0.09 10.11
N VAL A 38 2.65 1.00 10.73
CA VAL A 38 1.26 0.73 11.13
C VAL A 38 0.35 1.04 9.95
N GLN A 39 -0.45 0.06 9.55
CA GLN A 39 -1.50 0.24 8.55
C GLN A 39 -2.71 0.98 9.16
N ILE A 40 -2.55 2.26 9.51
CA ILE A 40 -3.55 3.07 10.20
C ILE A 40 -4.85 3.07 9.37
N PRO A 41 -5.96 2.49 9.86
CA PRO A 41 -7.20 2.37 9.08
C PRO A 41 -7.78 3.71 8.62
N ALA A 42 -7.52 4.80 9.35
CA ALA A 42 -7.96 6.16 9.00
C ALA A 42 -7.27 6.73 7.74
N LEU A 43 -6.16 6.16 7.29
CA LEU A 43 -5.46 6.54 6.06
C LEU A 43 -5.89 5.69 4.86
N ARG A 44 -6.85 4.77 5.04
CA ARG A 44 -7.40 3.99 3.93
C ARG A 44 -8.34 4.88 3.14
N ARG A 45 -8.02 5.07 1.87
CA ARG A 45 -8.90 5.74 0.92
C ARG A 45 -9.38 4.73 -0.12
N ASN A 46 -10.68 4.77 -0.41
CA ASN A 46 -11.25 4.05 -1.53
C ASN A 46 -11.15 4.91 -2.78
N VAL A 47 -10.65 4.34 -3.87
CA VAL A 47 -10.58 4.98 -5.18
C VAL A 47 -11.11 4.00 -6.22
N THR A 48 -11.87 4.52 -7.18
CA THR A 48 -12.38 3.74 -8.31
C THR A 48 -11.66 4.17 -9.57
N GLY A 49 -11.08 3.21 -10.29
CA GLY A 49 -10.53 3.40 -11.62
C GLY A 49 -11.43 2.80 -12.69
N THR A 50 -11.24 3.22 -13.95
CA THR A 50 -11.94 2.64 -15.10
C THR A 50 -11.02 1.68 -15.84
N ILE A 51 -11.50 0.47 -16.09
CA ILE A 51 -10.82 -0.51 -16.94
C ILE A 51 -11.38 -0.35 -18.36
N SER A 52 -10.50 -0.42 -19.37
CA SER A 52 -10.89 -0.39 -20.78
C SER A 52 -10.76 -1.79 -21.38
N ASN A 53 -11.64 -2.11 -22.34
CA ASN A 53 -11.56 -3.41 -23.02
C ASN A 53 -10.23 -3.55 -23.76
N SER A 54 -9.66 -4.75 -23.73
CA SER A 54 -8.34 -5.06 -24.31
C SER A 54 -7.15 -4.33 -23.68
N ASN A 55 -7.33 -3.66 -22.54
CA ASN A 55 -6.25 -3.14 -21.73
C ASN A 55 -6.18 -3.89 -20.39
N LYS A 56 -5.05 -4.56 -20.14
CA LYS A 56 -4.80 -5.28 -18.89
C LYS A 56 -4.13 -4.42 -17.82
N TYR A 57 -3.87 -3.15 -18.10
CA TYR A 57 -3.23 -2.23 -17.19
C TYR A 57 -4.25 -1.30 -16.54
N LEU A 58 -4.14 -1.15 -15.23
CA LEU A 58 -4.95 -0.23 -14.43
C LEU A 58 -4.01 0.78 -13.76
N THR A 59 -4.18 2.06 -14.09
CA THR A 59 -3.40 3.14 -13.48
C THR A 59 -3.70 3.27 -11.99
N MET A 60 -2.64 3.39 -11.20
CA MET A 60 -2.68 3.66 -9.77
C MET A 60 -3.04 5.13 -9.50
N PRO A 61 -3.63 5.45 -8.34
CA PRO A 61 -3.73 6.84 -7.88
C PRO A 61 -2.36 7.53 -7.80
N SER A 62 -2.28 8.84 -8.05
CA SER A 62 -1.01 9.60 -8.05
C SER A 62 -0.27 9.64 -6.71
N ASP A 63 -0.99 9.39 -5.62
CA ASP A 63 -0.52 9.32 -4.24
C ASP A 63 -0.65 7.90 -3.67
N PHE A 64 -0.58 6.90 -4.54
CA PHE A 64 -0.66 5.49 -4.17
C PHE A 64 0.61 5.03 -3.44
N LEU A 65 0.42 4.31 -2.33
CA LEU A 65 1.51 3.70 -1.58
C LEU A 65 1.45 2.17 -1.62
N TRP A 66 0.28 1.60 -1.34
CA TRP A 66 0.04 0.15 -1.39
C TRP A 66 -1.47 -0.15 -1.41
N SER A 67 -1.85 -1.32 -1.93
CA SER A 67 -3.26 -1.74 -1.97
C SER A 67 -3.62 -2.60 -0.76
N TYR A 68 -4.67 -2.22 -0.04
CA TYR A 68 -5.28 -3.09 0.97
C TYR A 68 -6.13 -4.19 0.32
N SER A 69 -6.94 -3.81 -0.66
CA SER A 69 -7.73 -4.72 -1.49
C SER A 69 -8.00 -4.07 -2.84
N LEU A 70 -8.29 -4.90 -3.84
CA LEU A 70 -8.74 -4.46 -5.16
C LEU A 70 -9.96 -5.30 -5.54
N ALA A 71 -10.97 -4.65 -6.12
CA ALA A 71 -12.18 -5.31 -6.62
C ALA A 71 -12.57 -4.77 -8.00
N VAL A 72 -13.07 -5.64 -8.86
CA VAL A 72 -13.81 -5.24 -10.07
C VAL A 72 -15.28 -5.10 -9.71
N ILE A 73 -15.89 -4.02 -10.17
CA ILE A 73 -17.32 -3.74 -10.00
C ILE A 73 -17.98 -3.99 -11.36
N ASP A 74 -18.95 -4.89 -11.42
CA ASP A 74 -19.72 -5.14 -12.64
C ASP A 74 -20.86 -4.10 -12.83
N SER A 75 -21.57 -4.17 -13.95
CA SER A 75 -22.71 -3.28 -14.24
C SER A 75 -23.88 -3.44 -13.26
N SER A 76 -23.92 -4.54 -12.51
CA SER A 76 -24.92 -4.83 -11.49
C SER A 76 -24.49 -4.34 -10.10
N GLY A 77 -23.29 -3.77 -9.97
CA GLY A 77 -22.72 -3.29 -8.71
C GLY A 77 -22.09 -4.39 -7.85
N VAL A 78 -21.87 -5.59 -8.40
CA VAL A 78 -21.25 -6.71 -7.66
C VAL A 78 -19.74 -6.53 -7.62
N TYR A 79 -19.19 -6.66 -6.42
CA TYR A 79 -17.75 -6.58 -6.16
C TYR A 79 -17.14 -7.97 -6.25
N THR A 80 -16.23 -8.16 -7.21
CA THR A 80 -15.37 -9.35 -7.29
C THR A 80 -13.97 -8.96 -6.84
N TYR A 81 -13.54 -9.44 -5.68
CA TYR A 81 -12.22 -9.14 -5.12
C TYR A 81 -11.12 -9.95 -5.81
N LEU A 82 -10.03 -9.27 -6.16
CA LEU A 82 -8.90 -9.89 -6.83
C LEU A 82 -7.84 -10.33 -5.81
N ILE A 83 -7.12 -11.39 -6.16
CA ILE A 83 -6.00 -11.88 -5.36
C ILE A 83 -4.71 -11.21 -5.83
N ASN A 84 -3.95 -10.64 -4.88
CA ASN A 84 -2.63 -10.07 -5.17
C ASN A 84 -1.64 -11.20 -5.50
N LYS A 85 -0.93 -11.07 -6.62
CA LYS A 85 0.08 -11.99 -7.10
C LYS A 85 1.32 -11.22 -7.56
N ASP A 86 2.39 -11.95 -7.83
CA ASP A 86 3.60 -11.38 -8.44
C ASP A 86 3.52 -11.39 -9.97
N VAL A 87 4.40 -10.62 -10.61
CA VAL A 87 4.42 -10.48 -12.08
C VAL A 87 4.80 -11.80 -12.78
N ASN A 88 5.59 -12.68 -12.15
CA ASN A 88 5.92 -13.97 -12.76
C ASN A 88 4.70 -14.88 -12.79
N PHE A 89 3.93 -14.94 -11.70
CA PHE A 89 2.63 -15.63 -11.70
C PHE A 89 1.73 -15.09 -12.81
N MET A 90 1.62 -13.77 -12.95
CA MET A 90 0.77 -13.17 -13.99
C MET A 90 1.22 -13.57 -15.40
N ARG A 91 2.54 -13.66 -15.64
CA ARG A 91 3.10 -14.02 -16.96
C ARG A 91 3.01 -15.51 -17.26
N GLU A 92 3.07 -16.37 -16.25
CA GLU A 92 2.97 -17.82 -16.42
C GLU A 92 1.51 -18.29 -16.48
N ALA A 93 0.62 -17.70 -15.67
CA ALA A 93 -0.80 -18.04 -15.66
C ALA A 93 -1.57 -17.44 -16.85
N TYR A 94 -1.13 -16.27 -17.34
CA TYR A 94 -1.75 -15.54 -18.46
C TYR A 94 -0.71 -15.18 -19.53
N PRO A 95 -0.05 -16.17 -20.15
CA PRO A 95 1.03 -15.93 -21.10
C PRO A 95 0.55 -15.27 -22.38
N ASN A 96 -0.73 -15.48 -22.75
CA ASN A 96 -1.29 -14.91 -23.94
C ASN A 96 -1.85 -13.50 -23.66
N PRO A 97 -1.31 -12.44 -24.31
CA PRO A 97 -1.77 -11.07 -24.09
C PRO A 97 -3.21 -10.84 -24.54
N THR A 98 -3.77 -11.75 -25.33
CA THR A 98 -5.13 -11.67 -25.84
C THR A 98 -6.16 -12.29 -24.91
N ASP A 99 -5.77 -12.97 -23.82
CA ASP A 99 -6.72 -13.57 -22.88
C ASP A 99 -7.74 -12.54 -22.38
N LYS A 100 -9.00 -12.97 -22.33
CA LYS A 100 -10.14 -12.16 -21.92
C LYS A 100 -10.91 -12.88 -20.83
N GLY A 101 -11.47 -12.11 -19.92
CA GLY A 101 -12.30 -12.62 -18.83
C GLY A 101 -12.44 -11.58 -17.74
N LEU A 102 -13.27 -11.88 -16.75
CA LEU A 102 -13.37 -11.06 -15.54
C LEU A 102 -12.06 -11.19 -14.75
N PRO A 103 -11.35 -10.10 -14.44
CA PRO A 103 -10.12 -10.17 -13.65
C PRO A 103 -10.30 -10.88 -12.31
N LYS A 104 -9.40 -11.83 -12.02
CA LYS A 104 -9.32 -12.57 -10.75
C LYS A 104 -8.04 -12.27 -9.98
N HIS A 105 -6.98 -11.87 -10.68
CA HIS A 105 -5.68 -11.58 -10.10
C HIS A 105 -5.19 -10.19 -10.51
N TYR A 106 -4.39 -9.59 -9.65
CA TYR A 106 -3.65 -8.37 -9.94
C TYR A 106 -2.22 -8.45 -9.39
N ALA A 107 -1.31 -7.73 -10.03
CA ALA A 107 0.06 -7.54 -9.56
C ALA A 107 0.52 -6.10 -9.77
N TYR A 108 1.51 -5.67 -9.01
CA TYR A 108 2.24 -4.43 -9.22
C TYR A 108 3.14 -4.58 -10.45
N PHE A 109 2.87 -3.85 -11.53
CA PHE A 109 3.59 -4.01 -12.80
C PHE A 109 4.78 -3.06 -12.92
N ASP A 110 4.53 -1.78 -12.68
CA ASP A 110 5.51 -0.70 -12.58
C ASP A 110 5.09 0.27 -11.47
N ASP A 111 5.75 1.42 -11.39
CA ASP A 111 5.54 2.42 -10.35
C ASP A 111 4.13 3.04 -10.37
N ASP A 112 3.45 3.01 -11.53
CA ASP A 112 2.20 3.74 -11.77
C ASP A 112 1.02 2.83 -12.16
N THR A 113 1.23 1.53 -12.38
CA THR A 113 0.22 0.64 -12.94
C THR A 113 0.18 -0.75 -12.31
N PHE A 114 -1.03 -1.25 -12.16
CA PHE A 114 -1.30 -2.67 -11.93
C PHE A 114 -1.45 -3.41 -13.25
N ILE A 115 -1.04 -4.67 -13.27
CA ILE A 115 -1.44 -5.63 -14.31
C ILE A 115 -2.57 -6.51 -13.79
N LEU A 116 -3.60 -6.71 -14.61
CA LEU A 116 -4.79 -7.50 -14.32
C LEU A 116 -4.81 -8.80 -15.14
N GLY A 117 -5.37 -9.87 -14.57
CA GLY A 117 -5.41 -11.21 -15.16
C GLY A 117 -6.72 -11.96 -14.83
N PRO A 118 -7.34 -12.65 -15.81
CA PRO A 118 -8.68 -13.27 -15.69
C PRO A 118 -8.78 -14.65 -15.02
#